data_AF-A0A949XJX2-F1
#
_entry.id   AF-A0A949XJX2-F1
#
_cell.length_a   1.000
_cell.length_b   1.000
_cell.length_c   1.000
_cell.angle_alpha   90.00
_cell.angle_beta   90.00
_cell.angle_gamma   90.00
#
_symmetry.space_group_name_H-M   'P 1'
#
loop_
_entity.id
_entity.type
_entity.pdbx_description
1 polymer ?
#
loop_
_entity_poly.entity_id
_entity_poly.type
_entity_poly.pdbx_seq_one_letter_code
_entity_poly.pdbx_strand_id
1 'polypeptide(L)'
;SEKGHMDLIEAMKLLVCAKRSMECNLVLVGFGPELPRLQAAVRSLGLAFRIAFAPDESDIVPFLYLADLFVLPSRSEGCPHVLLEAMGAGVPIVATAVGGIPEILTDGETAVLVDGRRPASLANGIMRMLQSPALARRCARQAREVLGSRFSTETYVRNLFTIYADVLDSIEADSSCACPAPLA
;
A
#
# COMPACT_ATOMS: atom_id res chain seq x y z
N SER A 1 6.97 -2.96 14.86
CA SER A 1 7.28 -2.00 13.80
C SER A 1 6.04 -1.31 13.27
N GLU A 2 6.24 -0.13 12.69
CA GLU A 2 5.26 0.61 11.88
C GLU A 2 4.81 -0.18 10.64
N LYS A 3 5.58 -1.15 10.16
CA LYS A 3 5.23 -1.95 8.97
C LYS A 3 4.20 -3.06 9.20
N GLY A 4 3.92 -3.41 10.46
CA GLY A 4 2.86 -4.39 10.79
C GLY A 4 3.07 -5.84 10.31
N HIS A 5 4.29 -6.24 9.89
CA HIS A 5 4.57 -7.61 9.44
C HIS A 5 4.22 -8.70 10.46
N MET A 6 4.37 -8.42 11.76
CA MET A 6 3.92 -9.33 12.82
C MET A 6 2.41 -9.60 12.74
N ASP A 7 1.60 -8.56 12.50
CA ASP A 7 0.14 -8.69 12.40
C ASP A 7 -0.24 -9.55 11.17
N LEU A 8 0.53 -9.44 10.09
CA LEU A 8 0.37 -10.28 8.90
C LEU A 8 0.75 -11.75 9.15
N ILE A 9 1.84 -12.02 9.88
CA ILE A 9 2.23 -13.38 10.28
C ILE A 9 1.14 -14.02 11.15
N GLU A 10 0.60 -13.26 12.11
CA GLU A 10 -0.51 -13.71 12.95
C GLU A 10 -1.79 -13.94 12.12
N ALA A 11 -2.06 -13.09 11.12
CA ALA A 11 -3.15 -13.29 10.18
C ALA A 11 -3.00 -14.58 9.38
N MET A 12 -1.78 -14.92 8.92
CA MET A 12 -1.50 -16.20 8.27
C MET A 12 -1.79 -17.39 9.18
N LYS A 13 -1.51 -17.29 10.48
CA LYS A 13 -1.88 -18.33 11.44
C LYS A 13 -3.40 -18.54 11.47
N LEU A 14 -4.17 -17.45 11.51
CA LEU A 14 -5.63 -17.52 11.51
C LEU A 14 -6.16 -18.16 10.22
N LEU A 15 -5.60 -17.83 9.06
CA LEU A 15 -5.98 -18.42 7.77
C LEU A 15 -5.74 -19.94 7.73
N VAL A 16 -4.57 -20.38 8.18
CA VAL A 16 -4.23 -21.82 8.24
C VAL A 16 -5.14 -22.59 9.22
N CYS A 17 -5.50 -21.97 10.35
CA CYS A 17 -6.38 -22.58 11.34
C CYS A 17 -7.85 -22.60 10.91
N ALA A 18 -8.35 -21.53 10.30
CA ALA A 18 -9.76 -21.36 9.95
C ALA A 18 -10.18 -22.19 8.74
N LYS A 19 -9.26 -22.49 7.82
CA LYS A 19 -9.54 -23.34 6.66
C LYS A 19 -8.44 -24.37 6.46
N ARG A 20 -8.76 -25.65 6.68
CA ARG A 20 -7.91 -26.81 6.34
C ARG A 20 -7.53 -26.90 4.86
N SER A 21 -8.05 -26.01 3.99
CA SER A 21 -7.96 -26.11 2.53
C SER A 21 -7.48 -24.83 1.83
N MET A 22 -7.12 -23.76 2.53
CA MET A 22 -6.56 -22.58 1.85
C MET A 22 -5.04 -22.69 1.81
N GLU A 23 -4.52 -23.19 0.70
CA GLU A 23 -3.09 -23.24 0.43
C GLU A 23 -2.60 -21.84 0.04
N CYS A 24 -2.33 -21.01 1.04
CA CYS A 24 -1.70 -19.70 0.85
C CYS A 24 -0.28 -19.73 1.41
N ASN A 25 0.66 -19.26 0.60
CA ASN A 25 2.05 -19.06 1.01
C ASN A 25 2.31 -17.55 1.00
N LEU A 26 3.12 -17.08 1.95
CA LEU A 26 3.52 -15.69 2.07
C LEU A 26 5.00 -15.58 1.77
N VAL A 27 5.36 -14.62 0.91
CA VAL A 27 6.75 -14.21 0.71
C VAL A 27 6.91 -12.84 1.33
N LEU A 28 7.77 -12.74 2.34
CA LEU A 28 8.19 -11.46 2.92
C LEU A 28 9.51 -11.07 2.25
N VAL A 29 9.47 -10.02 1.44
CA VAL A 29 10.64 -9.49 0.72
C VAL A 29 11.24 -8.32 1.50
N GLY A 30 12.56 -8.30 1.63
CA GLY A 30 13.30 -7.21 2.28
C GLY A 30 14.09 -7.64 3.51
N PHE A 31 14.95 -6.73 3.99
CA PHE A 31 15.69 -6.90 5.24
C PHE A 31 15.29 -5.84 6.26
N GLY A 32 15.63 -6.09 7.53
CA GLY A 32 15.47 -5.10 8.57
C GLY A 32 15.81 -5.64 9.95
N PRO A 33 15.92 -4.76 10.96
CA PRO A 33 16.26 -5.15 12.32
C PRO A 33 15.23 -6.11 12.95
N GLU A 34 14.00 -6.12 12.44
CA GLU A 34 12.96 -7.05 12.92
C GLU A 34 13.05 -8.46 12.31
N LEU A 35 13.86 -8.69 11.27
CA LEU A 35 13.90 -9.99 10.58
C LEU A 35 14.13 -11.18 11.53
N PRO A 36 15.09 -11.14 12.50
CA PRO A 36 15.27 -12.25 13.44
C PRO A 36 14.02 -12.51 14.29
N ARG A 37 13.32 -11.45 14.70
CA ARG A 37 12.08 -11.53 15.48
C ARG A 37 10.96 -12.15 14.65
N LEU A 38 10.79 -11.73 13.39
CA LEU A 38 9.80 -12.28 12.47
C LEU A 38 10.04 -13.78 12.22
N GLN A 39 11.29 -14.16 11.94
CA GLN A 39 11.67 -15.56 11.74
C GLN A 39 11.40 -16.42 12.97
N ALA A 40 11.68 -15.91 14.18
CA ALA A 40 11.36 -16.61 15.43
C ALA A 40 9.86 -16.81 15.60
N ALA A 41 9.04 -15.79 15.28
CA ALA A 41 7.58 -15.89 15.33
C ALA A 41 7.03 -16.90 14.31
N VAL A 42 7.54 -16.90 13.08
CA VAL A 42 7.16 -17.90 12.05
C VAL A 42 7.42 -19.33 12.54
N ARG A 43 8.58 -19.56 13.19
CA ARG A 43 8.91 -20.86 13.77
C ARG A 43 7.98 -21.23 14.93
N SER A 44 7.76 -20.33 15.89
CA SER A 44 6.92 -20.60 17.06
C SER A 44 5.45 -20.84 16.71
N LEU A 45 4.95 -20.21 15.64
CA LEU A 45 3.58 -20.38 15.15
C LEU A 45 3.40 -21.61 14.25
N GLY A 46 4.49 -22.32 13.91
CA GLY A 46 4.46 -23.50 13.03
C GLY A 46 4.21 -23.15 11.57
N LEU A 47 4.64 -21.98 11.11
CA LEU A 47 4.39 -21.45 9.77
C LEU A 47 5.61 -21.52 8.83
N ALA A 48 6.68 -22.20 9.24
CA ALA A 48 7.95 -22.24 8.49
C ALA A 48 7.82 -22.77 7.05
N PHE A 49 6.85 -23.67 6.78
CA PHE A 49 6.58 -24.20 5.43
C PHE A 49 5.63 -23.33 4.60
N ARG A 50 5.09 -22.24 5.18
CA ARG A 50 4.11 -21.35 4.55
C ARG A 50 4.65 -19.94 4.36
N ILE A 51 5.74 -19.57 5.03
CA ILE A 51 6.29 -18.22 4.98
C ILE A 51 7.76 -18.30 4.58
N ALA A 52 8.07 -17.74 3.40
CA ALA A 52 9.43 -17.57 2.91
C ALA A 52 9.89 -16.13 3.16
N PHE A 53 11.18 -15.97 3.45
CA PHE A 53 11.83 -14.66 3.52
C PHE A 53 12.74 -14.55 2.31
N ALA A 54 12.48 -13.58 1.43
CA ALA A 54 13.35 -13.23 0.33
C ALA A 54 14.25 -12.06 0.75
N PRO A 55 15.52 -12.04 0.33
CA PRO A 55 16.39 -10.88 0.55
C PRO A 55 15.77 -9.63 -0.09
N ASP A 56 16.29 -8.47 0.30
CA ASP A 56 15.95 -7.23 -0.39
C ASP A 56 16.53 -7.29 -1.80
N GLU A 57 15.68 -7.63 -2.76
CA GLU A 57 15.98 -7.40 -4.16
C GLU A 57 15.74 -5.92 -4.43
N SER A 58 16.65 -5.28 -5.15
CA SER A 58 16.46 -3.91 -5.63
C SER A 58 15.22 -3.77 -6.53
N ASP A 59 14.60 -4.89 -6.92
CA ASP A 59 13.41 -4.95 -7.74
C ASP A 59 12.34 -5.88 -7.13
N ILE A 60 11.27 -5.29 -6.60
CA ILE A 60 10.10 -6.01 -6.08
C ILE A 60 9.14 -6.45 -7.19
N VAL A 61 9.26 -5.88 -8.39
CA VAL A 61 8.32 -6.05 -9.50
C VAL A 61 8.15 -7.52 -9.92
N PRO A 62 9.20 -8.36 -10.03
CA PRO A 62 9.03 -9.78 -10.31
C PRO A 62 8.15 -10.51 -9.29
N PHE A 63 8.29 -10.19 -8.00
CA PHE A 63 7.44 -10.77 -6.96
C PHE A 63 5.99 -10.31 -7.11
N LEU A 64 5.76 -9.03 -7.42
CA LEU A 64 4.43 -8.48 -7.63
C LEU A 64 3.71 -9.11 -8.84
N TYR A 65 4.43 -9.35 -9.94
CA TYR A 65 3.87 -10.01 -11.13
C TYR A 65 3.49 -11.48 -10.89
N LEU A 66 4.21 -12.18 -10.01
CA LEU A 66 3.96 -13.58 -9.69
C LEU A 66 2.94 -13.78 -8.56
N ALA A 67 2.68 -12.75 -7.77
CA ALA A 67 1.79 -12.84 -6.61
C ALA A 67 0.31 -12.82 -7.02
N ASP A 68 -0.49 -13.65 -6.35
CA ASP A 68 -1.96 -13.60 -6.45
C ASP A 68 -2.56 -12.41 -5.68
N LEU A 69 -1.83 -11.89 -4.71
CA LEU A 69 -2.25 -10.85 -3.79
C LEU A 69 -1.05 -10.14 -3.17
N PHE A 70 -1.05 -8.82 -3.20
CA PHE A 70 -0.16 -7.98 -2.42
C PHE A 70 -0.84 -7.52 -1.12
N VAL A 71 -0.12 -7.58 0.01
CA VAL A 71 -0.64 -7.14 1.31
C VAL A 71 0.28 -6.08 1.91
N LEU A 72 -0.29 -4.92 2.24
CA LEU A 72 0.40 -3.84 2.94
C LEU A 72 -0.17 -3.69 4.37
N PRO A 73 0.43 -4.35 5.39
CA PRO A 73 -0.11 -4.40 6.75
C PRO A 73 0.30 -3.21 7.63
N SER A 74 0.72 -2.09 7.05
CA SER A 74 1.34 -0.99 7.78
C SER A 74 0.43 -0.36 8.85
N ARG A 75 1.03 0.18 9.89
CA ARG A 75 0.39 0.93 10.98
C ARG A 75 0.51 2.45 10.78
N SER A 76 1.47 2.87 9.96
CA SER A 76 1.71 4.25 9.54
C SER A 76 2.38 4.25 8.17
N GLU A 77 1.90 5.06 7.21
CA GLU A 77 2.50 5.29 5.89
C GLU A 77 2.18 6.70 5.39
N GLY A 78 3.11 7.31 4.65
CA GLY A 78 2.84 8.55 3.90
C GLY A 78 2.27 8.23 2.52
N CYS A 79 3.17 8.01 1.55
CA CYS A 79 2.86 7.50 0.23
C CYS A 79 3.80 6.33 -0.08
N PRO A 80 3.40 5.09 0.22
CA PRO A 80 4.30 3.94 0.08
C PRO A 80 4.50 3.63 -1.42
N HIS A 81 5.72 3.81 -1.93
CA HIS A 81 6.03 3.55 -3.36
C HIS A 81 5.68 2.13 -3.80
N VAL A 82 5.89 1.15 -2.91
CA VAL A 82 5.51 -0.26 -3.14
C VAL A 82 4.03 -0.44 -3.46
N LEU A 83 3.17 0.47 -2.99
CA LEU A 83 1.76 0.48 -3.32
C LEU A 83 1.54 0.86 -4.79
N LEU A 84 2.25 1.88 -5.28
CA LEU A 84 2.19 2.31 -6.68
C LEU A 84 2.76 1.23 -7.61
N GLU A 85 3.84 0.57 -7.20
CA GLU A 85 4.42 -0.58 -7.91
C GLU A 85 3.41 -1.74 -8.00
N ALA A 86 2.72 -2.06 -6.91
CA ALA A 86 1.66 -3.08 -6.90
C ALA A 86 0.48 -2.70 -7.82
N MET A 87 0.04 -1.43 -7.80
CA MET A 87 -0.98 -0.93 -8.72
C MET A 87 -0.54 -1.08 -10.18
N GLY A 88 0.72 -0.77 -10.48
CA GLY A 88 1.31 -0.86 -11.82
C GLY A 88 1.43 -2.30 -12.33
N ALA A 89 1.83 -3.22 -11.45
CA ALA A 89 1.87 -4.65 -11.72
C ALA A 89 0.47 -5.25 -11.96
N GLY A 90 -0.59 -4.57 -11.49
CA GLY A 90 -1.96 -5.06 -11.61
C GLY A 90 -2.23 -6.27 -10.71
N VAL A 91 -1.54 -6.35 -9.57
CA VAL A 91 -1.81 -7.37 -8.55
C VAL A 91 -2.95 -6.88 -7.64
N PRO A 92 -3.90 -7.74 -7.23
CA PRO A 92 -4.90 -7.38 -6.23
C PRO A 92 -4.24 -6.93 -4.92
N ILE A 93 -4.86 -5.96 -4.22
CA ILE A 93 -4.27 -5.32 -3.03
C ILE A 93 -5.19 -5.46 -1.82
N VAL A 94 -4.63 -5.89 -0.69
CA VAL A 94 -5.20 -5.71 0.65
C VAL A 94 -4.28 -4.77 1.42
N ALA A 95 -4.82 -3.66 1.93
CA ALA A 95 -4.01 -2.68 2.66
C ALA A 95 -4.73 -2.21 3.92
N THR A 96 -3.97 -1.79 4.91
CA THR A 96 -4.51 -1.14 6.09
C THR A 96 -4.91 0.30 5.78
N ALA A 97 -6.06 0.75 6.27
CA ALA A 97 -6.54 2.11 6.09
C ALA A 97 -5.84 3.08 7.07
N VAL A 98 -4.56 3.36 6.84
CA VAL A 98 -3.75 4.26 7.68
C VAL A 98 -3.00 5.28 6.83
N GLY A 99 -2.73 6.45 7.41
CA GLY A 99 -1.95 7.50 6.75
C GLY A 99 -2.55 7.91 5.40
N GLY A 100 -1.70 8.03 4.36
CA GLY A 100 -2.14 8.41 3.02
C GLY A 100 -2.71 7.27 2.17
N ILE A 101 -2.79 6.03 2.68
CA ILE A 101 -3.31 4.88 1.91
C ILE A 101 -4.75 5.11 1.42
N PRO A 102 -5.70 5.65 2.22
CA PRO A 102 -7.06 5.94 1.76
C PRO A 102 -7.18 7.06 0.72
N GLU A 103 -6.11 7.85 0.50
CA GLU A 103 -6.08 8.87 -0.56
C GLU A 103 -5.72 8.26 -1.93
N ILE A 104 -5.02 7.13 -1.91
CA ILE A 104 -4.54 6.38 -3.07
C ILE A 104 -5.53 5.27 -3.45
N LEU A 105 -6.09 4.58 -2.45
CA LEU A 105 -6.95 3.42 -2.62
C LEU A 105 -8.36 3.63 -2.08
N THR A 106 -9.33 2.95 -2.68
CA THR A 106 -10.75 2.99 -2.34
C THR A 106 -11.25 1.56 -2.08
N ASP A 107 -11.84 1.33 -0.91
CA ASP A 107 -12.30 -0.01 -0.50
C ASP A 107 -13.38 -0.56 -1.44
N GLY A 108 -13.21 -1.81 -1.87
CA GLY A 108 -14.12 -2.51 -2.78
C GLY A 108 -14.02 -2.08 -4.24
N GLU A 109 -13.32 -0.98 -4.52
CA GLU A 109 -13.13 -0.41 -5.86
C GLU A 109 -11.73 -0.67 -6.41
N THR A 110 -10.67 -0.24 -5.72
CA THR A 110 -9.27 -0.44 -6.15
C THR A 110 -8.51 -1.43 -5.26
N ALA A 111 -8.96 -1.64 -4.03
CA ALA A 111 -8.37 -2.58 -3.09
C ALA A 111 -9.41 -3.09 -2.08
N VAL A 112 -9.00 -3.99 -1.19
CA VAL A 112 -9.70 -4.21 0.09
C VAL A 112 -8.95 -3.47 1.18
N LEU A 113 -9.61 -2.51 1.81
CA LEU A 113 -9.04 -1.78 2.93
C LEU A 113 -9.51 -2.37 4.26
N VAL A 114 -8.58 -2.55 5.19
CA VAL A 114 -8.85 -3.14 6.50
C VAL A 114 -8.38 -2.25 7.65
N ASP A 115 -8.96 -2.46 8.83
CA ASP A 115 -8.44 -1.87 10.07
C ASP A 115 -7.11 -2.56 10.45
N GLY A 116 -6.01 -1.80 10.40
CA GLY A 116 -4.64 -2.30 10.58
C GLY A 116 -4.23 -2.64 12.01
N ARG A 117 -5.13 -2.54 12.98
CA ARG A 117 -4.81 -2.83 14.39
C ARG A 117 -5.07 -4.29 14.80
N ARG A 118 -5.55 -5.13 13.88
CA ARG A 118 -5.99 -6.50 14.21
C ARG A 118 -5.60 -7.53 13.13
N PRO A 119 -4.85 -8.59 13.47
CA PRO A 119 -4.54 -9.70 12.57
C PRO A 119 -5.79 -10.33 11.92
N ALA A 120 -6.90 -10.40 12.66
CA ALA A 120 -8.16 -10.93 12.14
C ALA A 120 -8.73 -10.08 10.98
N SER A 121 -8.55 -8.76 11.01
CA SER A 121 -8.97 -7.88 9.92
C SER A 121 -8.19 -8.17 8.65
N LEU A 122 -6.87 -8.32 8.76
CA LEU A 122 -6.00 -8.71 7.65
C LEU A 122 -6.39 -10.09 7.09
N ALA A 123 -6.59 -11.08 7.96
CA ALA A 123 -7.02 -12.42 7.55
C ALA A 123 -8.34 -12.38 6.78
N ASN A 124 -9.33 -11.63 7.26
CA ASN A 124 -10.61 -11.48 6.58
C ASN A 124 -10.49 -10.76 5.23
N GLY A 125 -9.66 -9.72 5.15
CA GLY A 125 -9.39 -9.01 3.89
C GLY A 125 -8.72 -9.90 2.85
N ILE A 126 -7.67 -10.62 3.26
CA ILE A 126 -6.97 -11.62 2.43
C ILE A 126 -7.97 -12.68 1.95
N MET A 127 -8.78 -13.21 2.85
CA MET A 127 -9.77 -14.23 2.53
C MET A 127 -10.82 -13.73 1.53
N ARG A 128 -11.35 -12.51 1.73
CA ARG A 128 -12.31 -11.86 0.83
C ARG A 128 -11.73 -11.74 -0.58
N MET A 129 -10.47 -11.31 -0.68
CA MET A 129 -9.81 -11.11 -1.97
C MET A 129 -9.53 -12.43 -2.68
N LEU A 130 -8.92 -13.41 -2.01
CA LEU A 130 -8.56 -14.70 -2.60
C LEU A 130 -9.77 -15.57 -2.97
N GLN A 131 -10.91 -15.43 -2.27
CA GLN A 131 -12.13 -16.20 -2.56
C GLN A 131 -13.03 -15.56 -3.61
N SER A 132 -12.73 -14.34 -4.05
CA SER A 132 -13.55 -13.60 -4.99
C SER A 132 -12.76 -13.20 -6.24
N PRO A 133 -12.50 -14.11 -7.20
CA PRO A 133 -11.73 -13.81 -8.41
C PRO A 133 -12.29 -12.65 -9.25
N ALA A 134 -13.61 -12.41 -9.18
CA ALA A 134 -14.23 -11.26 -9.84
C ALA A 134 -13.91 -9.93 -9.14
N LEU A 135 -13.89 -9.91 -7.80
CA LEU A 135 -13.48 -8.75 -7.01
C LEU A 135 -12.00 -8.45 -7.26
N ALA A 136 -11.14 -9.46 -7.14
CA ALA A 136 -9.70 -9.33 -7.32
C ALA A 136 -9.34 -8.72 -8.69
N ARG A 137 -9.88 -9.28 -9.78
CA ARG A 137 -9.64 -8.75 -11.14
C ARG A 137 -10.17 -7.34 -11.33
N ARG A 138 -11.36 -7.02 -10.78
CA ARG A 138 -11.93 -5.68 -10.87
C ARG A 138 -11.06 -4.67 -10.11
N CYS A 139 -10.70 -4.96 -8.87
CA CYS A 139 -9.89 -4.08 -8.04
C CYS A 139 -8.52 -3.81 -8.65
N ALA A 140 -7.82 -4.86 -9.08
CA ALA A 140 -6.52 -4.73 -9.74
C ALA A 140 -6.58 -3.84 -10.99
N ARG A 141 -7.61 -4.02 -11.83
CA ARG A 141 -7.80 -3.18 -13.02
C ARG A 141 -8.07 -1.72 -12.65
N GLN A 142 -9.02 -1.45 -11.74
CA GLN A 142 -9.33 -0.08 -11.32
C GLN A 142 -8.10 0.59 -10.68
N ALA A 143 -7.33 -0.14 -9.87
CA ALA A 143 -6.12 0.37 -9.25
C ALA A 143 -5.10 0.83 -10.30
N ARG A 144 -4.91 0.04 -11.35
CA ARG A 144 -4.02 0.39 -12.47
C ARG A 144 -4.51 1.59 -13.28
N GLU A 145 -5.82 1.71 -13.49
CA GLU A 145 -6.43 2.89 -14.14
C GLU A 145 -6.25 4.17 -13.30
N VAL A 146 -6.43 4.07 -11.98
CA VAL A 146 -6.19 5.18 -11.05
C VAL A 146 -4.72 5.59 -11.05
N LEU A 147 -3.79 4.62 -11.11
CA LEU A 147 -2.35 4.92 -11.22
C LEU A 147 -2.06 5.77 -12.46
N GLY A 148 -2.54 5.34 -13.63
CA GLY A 148 -2.28 6.02 -14.90
C GLY A 148 -2.90 7.42 -15.00
N SER A 149 -3.99 7.69 -14.26
CA SER A 149 -4.71 8.97 -14.33
C SER A 149 -4.30 9.97 -13.25
N ARG A 150 -4.11 9.55 -11.99
CA ARG A 150 -3.79 10.46 -10.86
C ARG A 150 -2.29 10.56 -10.55
N PHE A 151 -1.52 9.51 -10.85
CA PHE A 151 -0.13 9.39 -10.40
C PHE A 151 0.87 9.30 -11.57
N SER A 152 0.47 9.71 -12.77
CA SER A 152 1.41 9.82 -13.90
C SER A 152 2.39 10.96 -13.68
N THR A 153 3.60 10.81 -14.23
CA THR A 153 4.64 11.86 -14.21
C THR A 153 4.12 13.16 -14.78
N GLU A 154 3.35 13.10 -15.86
CA GLU A 154 2.74 14.27 -16.52
C GLU A 154 1.76 14.99 -15.59
N THR A 155 0.95 14.23 -14.83
CA THR A 155 -0.01 14.79 -13.87
C THR A 155 0.72 15.41 -12.68
N TYR A 156 1.76 14.74 -12.18
CA TYR A 156 2.59 15.26 -11.10
C TYR A 156 3.26 16.58 -11.50
N VAL A 157 3.91 16.63 -12.66
CA VAL A 157 4.57 17.84 -13.18
C VAL A 157 3.56 18.96 -13.36
N ARG A 158 2.39 18.69 -13.96
CA ARG A 158 1.33 19.68 -14.16
C ARG A 158 0.83 20.27 -12.84
N ASN A 159 0.54 19.43 -11.85
CA ASN A 159 0.06 19.88 -10.54
C ASN A 159 1.12 20.73 -9.83
N LEU A 160 2.39 20.31 -9.90
CA LEU A 160 3.50 21.06 -9.32
C LEU A 160 3.68 22.43 -9.97
N PHE A 161 3.60 22.51 -11.31
CA PHE A 161 3.63 23.78 -12.04
C PHE A 161 2.46 24.69 -11.65
N THR A 162 1.26 24.13 -11.48
CA THR A 162 0.07 24.89 -11.07
C THR A 162 0.26 25.52 -9.70
N ILE A 163 0.75 24.74 -8.73
CA ILE A 163 1.02 25.25 -7.38
C ILE A 163 2.07 26.36 -7.40
N TYR A 164 3.16 26.18 -8.17
CA TYR A 164 4.17 27.24 -8.28
C TYR A 164 3.65 28.49 -8.99
N ALA A 165 2.82 28.34 -10.02
CA ALA A 165 2.18 29.45 -10.70
C ALA A 165 1.25 30.21 -9.74
N ASP A 166 0.39 29.49 -9.00
CA ASP A 166 -0.54 30.10 -8.03
C ASP A 166 0.22 30.89 -6.94
N VAL A 167 1.34 30.36 -6.46
CA VAL A 167 2.20 31.06 -5.48
C VAL A 167 2.84 32.30 -6.10
N LEU A 168 3.35 32.22 -7.33
CA LEU A 168 3.93 33.38 -8.02
C LEU A 168 2.87 34.46 -8.27
N ASP A 169 1.69 34.07 -8.74
CA ASP A 169 0.56 34.97 -8.98
C ASP A 169 0.12 35.66 -7.67
N SER A 170 0.11 34.93 -6.55
CA SER A 170 -0.20 35.51 -5.24
C SER A 170 0.85 36.54 -4.76
N ILE A 171 2.14 36.31 -5.05
CA ILE A 171 3.23 37.25 -4.72
C ILE A 171 3.15 38.51 -5.60
N GLU A 172 2.81 38.36 -6.87
CA GLU A 172 2.60 39.49 -7.79
C GLU A 172 1.36 40.33 -7.40
N ALA A 173 0.29 39.68 -6.96
CA ALA A 173 -0.90 40.35 -6.46
C ALA A 173 -0.61 41.19 -5.20
N ASP A 174 0.13 40.64 -4.23
CA ASP A 174 0.49 41.34 -2.98
C ASP A 174 1.52 42.46 -3.18
N SER A 175 2.43 42.34 -4.15
CA SER A 175 3.41 43.38 -4.47
C SER A 175 2.84 44.56 -5.25
N SER A 176 1.67 44.40 -5.89
CA SER A 176 0.93 45.50 -6.53
C SER A 176 0.22 46.45 -5.53
N CYS A 177 0.16 46.09 -4.25
CA CYS A 177 -0.60 46.81 -3.23
C CYS A 177 0.23 47.82 -2.40
N ALA A 178 1.48 48.12 -2.78
CA ALA A 178 2.39 48.99 -2.02
C ALA A 178 2.58 50.40 -2.62
N CYS A 179 1.69 51.34 -2.28
CA CYS A 179 2.04 52.72 -1.86
C CYS A 179 0.77 53.55 -1.55
N PRO A 180 0.53 53.99 -0.30
CA PRO A 180 -0.14 55.27 -0.08
C PRO A 180 0.87 56.40 -0.36
N ALA A 181 0.54 57.28 -1.32
CA ALA A 181 1.31 58.49 -1.57
C ALA A 181 1.44 59.34 -0.28
N PRO A 182 2.60 59.95 -0.02
CA PRO A 182 2.75 60.81 1.15
C PRO A 182 1.82 62.02 1.03
N LEU A 183 1.02 62.27 2.07
CA LEU A 183 0.18 63.46 2.21
C LEU A 183 1.05 64.72 2.15
N ALA A 184 0.66 65.63 1.26
CA ALA A 184 1.29 66.92 1.01
C ALA A 184 1.22 67.88 2.20
#